data_AF-A0A837HAZ7-F1
#
_entry.id   AF-A0A837HAZ7-F1
#
_cell.length_a   1.000
_cell.length_b   1.000
_cell.length_c   1.000
_cell.angle_alpha   90.00
_cell.angle_beta   90.00
_cell.angle_gamma   90.00
#
_symmetry.space_group_name_H-M   'P 1'
#
loop_
_entity.id
_entity.type
_entity.pdbx_description
1 polymer ?
#
loop_
_entity_poly.entity_id
_entity_poly.type
_entity_poly.pdbx_seq_one_letter_code
_entity_poly.pdbx_strand_id
1 'polypeptide(L)'
;MSKVIQKHKFHWVHLFAVLILGGYFLLSKVNMVHAFSNQNLVESFLQLYLFGTGFGLILLYILSHEKFFPVGKEIEKEEEKKEKKLLKKYLHHGKILAVFIIGTIGGPVFSALTIRLLLRDFSYKYIILILANVPSTLFTLAVGRGILSFV
;
A
#
# COMPACT_ATOMS: atom_id res chain seq x y z
N MET A 1 15.81 29.46 4.94
CA MET A 1 16.54 28.18 4.79
C MET A 1 16.96 27.70 6.19
N SER A 2 16.20 26.80 6.81
CA SER A 2 16.57 26.17 8.08
C SER A 2 16.79 24.68 7.82
N LYS A 3 18.02 24.22 8.04
CA LYS A 3 18.42 22.81 7.98
C LYS A 3 17.77 22.06 9.14
N VAL A 4 16.58 21.52 8.92
CA VAL A 4 16.00 20.49 9.80
C VAL A 4 16.64 19.15 9.44
N ILE A 5 17.90 18.96 9.86
CA ILE A 5 18.49 17.61 9.88
C ILE A 5 17.93 16.94 11.14
N GLN A 6 16.70 16.43 11.04
CA GLN A 6 16.17 15.49 12.03
C GLN A 6 17.11 14.28 12.06
N LYS A 7 17.90 14.12 13.12
CA LYS A 7 18.64 12.88 13.40
C LYS A 7 17.61 11.76 13.60
N HIS A 8 17.26 11.06 12.52
CA HIS A 8 16.42 9.87 12.58
C HIS A 8 17.18 8.77 13.31
N LYS A 9 16.78 8.49 14.56
CA LYS A 9 17.26 7.33 15.31
C LYS A 9 16.61 6.09 14.71
N PHE A 10 17.41 5.27 14.03
CA PHE A 10 17.01 3.95 13.57
C PHE A 10 16.42 3.15 14.75
N HIS A 11 15.17 2.72 14.59
CA HIS A 11 14.45 1.92 15.59
C HIS A 11 14.21 0.51 15.06
N TRP A 12 14.12 -0.47 15.95
CA TRP A 12 13.78 -1.88 15.63
C TRP A 12 12.60 -2.03 14.68
N VAL A 13 11.61 -1.14 14.75
CA VAL A 13 10.45 -1.12 13.85
C VAL A 13 10.88 -0.98 12.37
N HIS A 14 11.93 -0.22 12.06
CA HIS A 14 12.49 -0.07 10.71
C HIS A 14 13.12 -1.38 10.22
N LEU A 15 13.86 -2.06 11.09
CA LEU A 15 14.44 -3.38 10.78
C LEU A 15 13.33 -4.42 10.53
N PHE A 16 12.28 -4.42 11.36
CA PHE A 16 11.11 -5.28 11.16
C PHE A 16 10.39 -5.02 9.84
N ALA A 17 10.21 -3.74 9.46
CA ALA A 17 9.59 -3.42 8.18
C ALA A 17 10.44 -3.90 6.99
N VAL A 18 11.77 -3.74 7.06
CA VAL A 18 12.68 -4.24 6.01
C VAL A 18 12.61 -5.77 5.92
N LEU A 19 12.59 -6.47 7.04
CA LEU A 19 12.45 -7.93 7.07
C LEU A 19 11.10 -8.38 6.49
N ILE A 20 10.01 -7.71 6.85
CA ILE A 20 8.67 -8.03 6.35
C ILE A 20 8.54 -7.70 4.86
N LEU A 21 9.14 -6.61 4.39
CA LEU A 21 9.24 -6.29 2.96
C LEU A 21 10.03 -7.35 2.20
N GLY A 22 11.21 -7.73 2.70
CA GLY A 22 12.03 -8.77 2.10
C GLY A 22 11.32 -10.12 2.03
N GLY A 23 10.70 -10.52 3.15
CA GLY A 23 9.88 -11.72 3.22
C GLY A 23 8.68 -11.67 2.28
N TYR A 24 7.98 -10.54 2.22
CA TYR A 24 6.88 -10.32 1.28
C TYR A 24 7.33 -10.50 -0.17
N PHE A 25 8.43 -9.89 -0.60
CA PHE A 25 8.89 -9.98 -1.98
C PHE A 25 9.26 -11.42 -2.37
N LEU A 26 9.92 -12.17 -1.49
CA LEU A 26 10.26 -13.58 -1.74
C LEU A 26 9.01 -14.45 -1.81
N LEU A 27 8.14 -14.38 -0.80
CA LEU A 27 6.93 -15.18 -0.73
C LEU A 27 5.93 -14.81 -1.81
N SER A 28 5.83 -13.52 -2.18
CA SER A 28 4.96 -13.03 -3.25
C SER A 28 5.33 -13.67 -4.59
N LYS A 29 6.63 -13.79 -4.91
CA LYS A 29 7.06 -14.47 -6.14
C LYS A 29 6.67 -15.95 -6.16
N VAL A 30 6.93 -16.66 -5.06
CA VAL A 30 6.57 -18.09 -4.94
C VAL A 30 5.05 -18.27 -5.07
N ASN A 31 4.29 -17.44 -4.35
CA ASN A 31 2.82 -17.46 -4.37
C ASN A 31 2.26 -17.14 -5.76
N MET A 32 2.89 -16.21 -6.49
CA MET A 32 2.50 -15.82 -7.85
C MET A 32 2.73 -16.94 -8.85
N VAL A 33 3.88 -17.62 -8.80
CA VAL A 33 4.16 -18.80 -9.64
C VAL A 33 3.15 -19.90 -9.36
N HIS A 34 2.86 -20.18 -8.09
CA HIS A 34 1.87 -21.18 -7.71
C HIS A 34 0.45 -20.82 -8.21
N ALA A 35 0.03 -19.58 -8.00
CA ALA A 35 -1.27 -19.08 -8.47
C ALA A 35 -1.40 -19.11 -10.00
N PHE A 36 -0.32 -18.89 -10.74
CA PHE A 36 -0.35 -18.97 -12.21
C PHE A 36 -0.33 -20.40 -12.75
N SER A 37 0.29 -21.33 -12.02
CA SER A 37 0.25 -22.76 -12.35
C SER A 37 -1.13 -23.38 -12.14
N ASN A 38 -1.99 -22.76 -11.31
CA ASN A 38 -3.30 -23.29 -11.00
C ASN A 38 -4.31 -22.91 -12.10
N GLN A 39 -5.07 -23.87 -12.62
CA GLN A 39 -6.01 -23.61 -13.72
C GLN A 39 -7.23 -22.81 -13.23
N ASN A 40 -7.61 -22.96 -11.96
CA ASN A 40 -8.78 -22.29 -11.38
C ASN A 40 -8.52 -20.78 -11.15
N LEU A 41 -9.19 -19.94 -11.94
CA LEU A 41 -9.09 -18.47 -11.86
C LEU A 41 -9.52 -17.92 -10.49
N VAL A 42 -10.58 -18.48 -9.91
CA VAL A 42 -11.15 -18.00 -8.64
C VAL A 42 -10.19 -18.28 -7.49
N GLU A 43 -9.60 -19.48 -7.47
CA GLU A 43 -8.63 -19.87 -6.46
C GLU A 43 -7.35 -19.03 -6.58
N SER A 44 -6.86 -18.83 -7.80
CA SER A 44 -5.70 -17.97 -8.08
C SER A 44 -5.92 -16.52 -7.62
N PHE A 45 -7.13 -15.99 -7.87
CA PHE A 45 -7.52 -14.66 -7.40
C PHE A 45 -7.57 -14.59 -5.88
N LEU A 46 -8.30 -15.49 -5.23
CA LEU A 46 -8.44 -15.50 -3.78
C LEU A 46 -7.09 -15.65 -3.08
N GLN A 47 -6.23 -16.54 -3.57
CA GLN A 47 -4.90 -16.75 -3.01
C GLN A 47 -4.02 -15.50 -3.09
N LEU A 48 -3.94 -14.86 -4.26
CA LEU A 48 -3.18 -13.63 -4.44
C LEU A 48 -3.77 -12.47 -3.63
N TYR A 49 -5.11 -12.35 -3.64
CA TYR A 49 -5.83 -11.30 -2.94
C TYR A 49 -5.67 -11.40 -1.42
N LEU A 50 -5.88 -12.58 -0.83
CA LEU A 50 -5.75 -12.80 0.61
C LEU A 50 -4.31 -12.57 1.07
N PHE A 51 -3.34 -13.08 0.30
CA PHE A 51 -1.92 -12.90 0.58
C PHE A 51 -1.52 -11.42 0.54
N GLY A 52 -1.88 -10.72 -0.54
CA GLY A 52 -1.60 -9.30 -0.70
C GLY A 52 -2.27 -8.45 0.37
N THR A 53 -3.53 -8.77 0.72
CA THR A 53 -4.29 -8.04 1.74
C THR A 53 -3.68 -8.25 3.12
N GLY A 54 -3.34 -9.49 3.48
CA GLY A 54 -2.72 -9.80 4.76
C GLY A 54 -1.40 -9.04 4.95
N PHE A 55 -0.50 -9.10 3.97
CA PHE A 55 0.76 -8.36 4.04
C PHE A 55 0.59 -6.85 3.96
N GLY A 56 -0.34 -6.35 3.14
CA GLY A 56 -0.64 -4.93 3.06
C GLY A 56 -1.17 -4.36 4.38
N LEU A 57 -2.00 -5.12 5.11
CA LEU A 57 -2.47 -4.75 6.43
C LEU A 57 -1.35 -4.74 7.47
N ILE A 58 -0.49 -5.77 7.49
CA ILE A 58 0.67 -5.84 8.38
C ILE A 58 1.62 -4.67 8.11
N LEU A 59 1.91 -4.38 6.83
CA LEU A 59 2.75 -3.25 6.44
C LEU A 59 2.12 -1.92 6.83
N LEU A 60 0.83 -1.72 6.56
CA LEU A 60 0.13 -0.49 6.94
C LEU A 60 0.14 -0.29 8.46
N TYR A 61 0.00 -1.37 9.23
CA TYR A 61 0.08 -1.32 10.69
C TYR A 61 1.47 -0.85 11.16
N ILE A 62 2.54 -1.45 10.62
CA ILE A 62 3.92 -1.10 10.98
C ILE A 62 4.28 0.32 10.53
N LEU A 63 3.93 0.68 9.30
CA LEU A 63 4.13 2.02 8.74
C LEU A 63 3.31 3.08 9.49
N SER A 64 2.15 2.68 10.04
CA SER A 64 1.31 3.58 10.84
C SER A 64 1.89 3.89 12.22
N HIS A 65 2.87 3.12 12.69
CA HIS A 65 3.52 3.35 13.96
C HIS A 65 4.16 4.74 14.01
N GLU A 66 3.92 5.48 15.10
CA GLU A 66 4.34 6.89 15.22
C GLU A 66 5.83 7.14 14.99
N LYS A 67 6.66 6.14 15.26
CA LYS A 67 8.12 6.20 15.17
C LYS A 67 8.67 5.92 13.77
N PHE A 68 7.84 5.48 12.82
CA PHE A 68 8.30 5.07 11.48
C PHE A 68 8.42 6.24 10.50
N PHE A 69 7.48 7.18 10.56
CA PHE A 69 7.54 8.44 9.79
C PHE A 69 6.91 9.58 10.61
N PRO A 70 7.72 10.47 11.21
CA PRO A 70 7.18 11.66 11.89
C PRO A 70 6.61 12.68 10.89
N VAL A 71 7.09 12.66 9.64
CA VAL A 71 6.86 13.65 8.58
C VAL A 71 5.40 13.79 8.16
N GLY A 72 4.58 12.73 8.26
CA GLY A 72 3.20 12.76 7.75
C GLY A 72 2.30 13.82 8.40
N LYS A 73 2.56 14.19 9.67
CA LYS A 73 1.78 15.22 10.38
C LYS A 73 2.16 16.65 9.95
N GLU A 74 3.37 16.85 9.47
CA GLU A 74 3.88 18.16 9.05
C GLU A 74 3.36 18.51 7.64
N ILE A 75 3.40 17.54 6.72
CA ILE A 75 2.83 17.68 5.37
C ILE A 75 1.34 18.00 5.44
N GLU A 76 0.59 17.26 6.26
CA GLU A 76 -0.86 17.43 6.37
C GLU A 76 -1.24 18.80 6.97
N LYS A 77 -0.49 19.31 7.96
CA LYS A 77 -0.72 20.64 8.54
C LYS A 77 -0.37 21.78 7.59
N GLU A 78 0.63 21.62 6.72
CA GLU A 78 0.94 22.59 5.67
C GLU A 78 -0.13 22.60 4.58
N GLU A 79 -0.67 21.43 4.20
CA GLU A 79 -1.79 21.31 3.26
C GLU A 79 -3.09 21.89 3.85
N GLU A 80 -3.42 21.59 5.11
CA GLU A 80 -4.63 22.06 5.78
C GLU A 80 -4.72 23.59 5.87
N LYS A 81 -3.58 24.26 6.05
CA LYS A 81 -3.52 25.73 6.08
C LYS A 81 -3.77 26.35 4.70
N LYS A 82 -3.43 25.64 3.63
CA LYS A 82 -3.62 26.10 2.25
C LYS A 82 -5.06 25.86 1.75
N GLU A 83 -5.83 24.98 2.40
CA GLU A 83 -7.09 24.50 1.84
C GLU A 83 -8.31 24.87 2.70
N LYS A 84 -9.09 25.84 2.21
CA LYS A 84 -10.35 26.25 2.83
C LYS A 84 -11.41 25.15 2.78
N LYS A 85 -12.20 25.14 3.86
CA LYS A 85 -13.37 24.35 4.31
C LYS A 85 -14.24 23.58 3.29
N LEU A 86 -14.24 23.91 2.00
CA LEU A 86 -15.05 23.25 0.96
C LEU A 86 -14.27 22.22 0.11
N LEU A 87 -12.95 22.41 -0.09
CA LEU A 87 -12.11 21.48 -0.88
C LEU A 87 -11.76 20.19 -0.13
N LYS A 88 -11.85 20.21 1.20
CA LYS A 88 -11.41 19.12 2.08
C LYS A 88 -12.09 17.79 1.76
N LYS A 89 -13.39 17.81 1.41
CA LYS A 89 -14.17 16.58 1.11
C LYS A 89 -13.81 15.97 -0.25
N TYR A 90 -13.59 16.79 -1.28
CA TYR A 90 -13.22 16.33 -2.62
C TYR A 90 -11.78 15.80 -2.65
N LEU A 91 -10.89 16.38 -1.85
CA LEU A 91 -9.50 15.95 -1.82
C LEU A 91 -9.31 14.58 -1.15
N HIS A 92 -10.18 14.21 -0.19
CA HIS A 92 -10.20 12.85 0.34
C HIS A 92 -10.51 11.81 -0.74
N HIS A 93 -11.42 12.12 -1.66
CA HIS A 93 -11.71 11.23 -2.79
C HIS A 93 -10.51 11.16 -3.73
N GLY A 94 -9.82 12.27 -3.98
CA GLY A 94 -8.57 12.29 -4.76
C GLY A 94 -7.45 11.45 -4.12
N LYS A 95 -7.28 11.55 -2.80
CA LYS A 95 -6.32 10.76 -2.01
C LYS A 95 -6.66 9.27 -2.06
N ILE A 96 -7.94 8.91 -1.95
CA ILE A 96 -8.42 7.52 -2.11
C ILE A 96 -8.14 7.03 -3.53
N LEU A 97 -8.50 7.80 -4.55
CA LEU A 97 -8.24 7.45 -5.95
C LEU A 97 -6.75 7.20 -6.21
N ALA A 98 -5.88 8.05 -5.65
CA ALA A 98 -4.42 7.86 -5.74
C ALA A 98 -3.97 6.52 -5.14
N VAL A 99 -4.56 6.10 -4.01
CA VAL A 99 -4.29 4.77 -3.43
C VAL A 99 -4.71 3.64 -4.37
N PHE A 100 -5.86 3.76 -5.05
CA PHE A 100 -6.30 2.76 -6.03
C PHE A 100 -5.38 2.69 -7.24
N ILE A 101 -5.00 3.84 -7.81
CA ILE A 101 -4.13 3.90 -8.99
C ILE A 101 -2.74 3.36 -8.66
N ILE A 102 -2.11 3.90 -7.62
CA ILE A 102 -0.77 3.48 -7.19
C ILE A 102 -0.79 2.03 -6.72
N GLY A 103 -1.84 1.61 -6.03
CA GLY A 103 -2.03 0.23 -5.60
C GLY A 103 -2.21 -0.75 -6.75
N THR A 104 -2.90 -0.36 -7.81
CA THR A 104 -3.09 -1.22 -8.97
C THR A 104 -1.77 -1.51 -9.68
N ILE A 105 -0.88 -0.51 -9.77
CA ILE A 105 0.41 -0.63 -10.46
C ILE A 105 1.51 -1.19 -9.55
N GLY A 106 1.61 -0.67 -8.32
CA GLY A 106 2.68 -1.02 -7.38
C GLY A 106 2.35 -2.18 -6.45
N GLY A 107 1.07 -2.56 -6.32
CA GLY A 107 0.65 -3.64 -5.44
C GLY A 107 0.43 -3.23 -3.98
N PRO A 108 0.15 -4.21 -3.10
CA PRO A 108 -0.28 -3.99 -1.71
C PRO A 108 0.70 -3.16 -0.87
N VAL A 109 2.00 -3.30 -1.11
CA VAL A 109 3.06 -2.55 -0.43
C VAL A 109 2.93 -1.06 -0.70
N PHE A 110 2.79 -0.70 -1.99
CA PHE A 110 2.67 0.69 -2.39
C PHE A 110 1.32 1.27 -1.95
N SER A 111 0.23 0.50 -1.98
CA SER A 111 -1.04 0.92 -1.35
C SER A 111 -0.86 1.28 0.12
N ALA A 112 -0.19 0.44 0.91
CA ALA A 112 0.05 0.69 2.33
C ALA A 112 0.88 1.97 2.56
N LEU A 113 1.92 2.19 1.76
CA LEU A 113 2.75 3.40 1.82
C LEU A 113 1.94 4.65 1.44
N THR A 114 1.19 4.61 0.35
CA THR A 114 0.36 5.73 -0.11
C THR A 114 -0.71 6.07 0.91
N ILE A 115 -1.37 5.08 1.51
CA ILE A 115 -2.33 5.29 2.60
C ILE A 115 -1.66 5.97 3.79
N ARG A 116 -0.46 5.53 4.19
CA ARG A 116 0.24 6.16 5.30
C ARG A 116 0.59 7.62 5.00
N LEU A 117 1.00 7.93 3.77
CA LEU A 117 1.40 9.28 3.38
C LEU A 117 0.20 10.23 3.23
N LEU A 118 -0.90 9.76 2.62
CA LEU A 118 -2.02 10.61 2.24
C LEU A 118 -3.21 10.54 3.20
N LEU A 119 -3.42 9.41 3.88
CA LEU A 119 -4.64 9.09 4.65
C LEU A 119 -4.31 8.65 6.09
N ARG A 120 -3.28 9.27 6.68
CA ARG A 120 -2.75 8.92 8.01
C ARG A 120 -3.83 8.81 9.09
N ASP A 121 -4.65 9.86 9.20
CA ASP A 121 -5.65 10.05 10.27
C ASP A 121 -7.07 9.66 9.81
N PHE A 122 -7.21 8.99 8.66
CA PHE A 122 -8.51 8.55 8.14
C PHE A 122 -8.95 7.22 8.78
N SER A 123 -10.17 7.20 9.34
CA SER A 123 -10.70 6.02 10.08
C SER A 123 -10.80 4.75 9.23
N TYR A 124 -11.13 4.89 7.94
CA TYR A 124 -11.39 3.75 7.06
C TYR A 124 -10.18 3.33 6.21
N LYS A 125 -8.97 3.75 6.60
CA LYS A 125 -7.73 3.47 5.84
C LYS A 125 -7.47 1.98 5.57
N TYR A 126 -7.83 1.10 6.51
CA TYR A 126 -7.69 -0.35 6.32
C TYR A 126 -8.70 -0.91 5.32
N ILE A 127 -9.93 -0.39 5.30
CA ILE A 127 -10.95 -0.79 4.32
C ILE A 127 -10.52 -0.36 2.91
N ILE A 128 -9.97 0.85 2.79
CA ILE A 128 -9.45 1.34 1.50
C ILE A 128 -8.32 0.44 0.99
N LEU A 129 -7.43 -0.03 1.87
CA LEU A 129 -6.38 -0.98 1.48
C LEU A 129 -6.96 -2.28 0.92
N ILE A 130 -7.95 -2.86 1.62
CA ILE A 130 -8.64 -4.08 1.22
C ILE A 130 -9.27 -3.90 -0.17
N LEU A 131 -10.02 -2.81 -0.36
CA LEU A 131 -10.69 -2.51 -1.63
C LEU A 131 -9.70 -2.20 -2.76
N ALA A 132 -8.62 -1.46 -2.49
CA ALA A 132 -7.58 -1.14 -3.46
C ALA A 132 -6.81 -2.38 -3.96
N ASN A 133 -6.79 -3.44 -3.15
CA ASN A 133 -6.11 -4.67 -3.52
C ASN A 133 -6.90 -5.52 -4.54
N VAL A 134 -8.22 -5.29 -4.67
CA VAL A 134 -9.05 -5.97 -5.68
C VAL A 134 -8.60 -5.64 -7.10
N PRO A 135 -8.57 -4.38 -7.57
CA PRO A 135 -8.13 -4.05 -8.92
C PRO A 135 -6.65 -4.38 -9.14
N SER A 136 -5.81 -4.25 -8.10
CA SER A 136 -4.40 -4.67 -8.16
C SER A 136 -4.24 -6.17 -8.46
N THR A 137 -5.01 -7.02 -7.79
CA THR A 137 -4.99 -8.47 -8.01
C THR A 137 -5.53 -8.84 -9.38
N LEU A 138 -6.63 -8.19 -9.82
CA LEU A 138 -7.18 -8.38 -11.16
C LEU A 138 -6.17 -8.00 -12.24
N PHE A 139 -5.51 -6.85 -12.09
CA PHE A 139 -4.47 -6.40 -13.02
C PHE A 139 -3.30 -7.38 -13.07
N THR A 140 -2.83 -7.86 -11.92
CA THR A 140 -1.73 -8.83 -11.83
C THR A 140 -2.06 -10.15 -12.51
N LEU A 141 -3.28 -10.67 -12.33
CA LEU A 141 -3.74 -11.87 -13.03
C LEU A 141 -3.89 -11.66 -14.53
N ALA A 142 -4.48 -10.53 -14.94
CA ALA A 142 -4.68 -10.21 -16.34
C ALA A 142 -3.33 -10.10 -17.09
N VAL A 143 -2.37 -9.39 -16.50
CA VAL A 143 -1.02 -9.26 -17.06
C VAL A 143 -0.28 -10.60 -17.01
N GLY A 144 -0.28 -11.27 -15.86
CA GLY A 144 0.47 -12.51 -15.66
C GLY A 144 0.00 -13.65 -16.57
N ARG A 145 -1.31 -13.91 -16.63
CA ARG A 145 -1.87 -14.92 -17.54
C ARG A 145 -1.86 -14.46 -19.00
N GLY A 146 -2.07 -13.17 -19.26
CA GLY A 146 -1.98 -12.62 -20.61
C GLY A 146 -0.60 -12.83 -21.24
N ILE A 147 0.47 -12.59 -20.47
CA ILE A 147 1.85 -12.87 -20.88
C ILE A 147 2.06 -14.38 -21.08
N LEU A 148 1.59 -15.23 -20.16
CA LEU A 148 1.72 -16.68 -20.27
C LEU A 148 0.91 -17.31 -21.40
N SER A 149 -0.18 -16.68 -21.85
CA SER A 149 -0.95 -17.13 -23.02
C SER A 149 -0.34 -16.72 -24.36
N PHE A 150 0.57 -15.75 -24.35
CA PHE A 150 1.26 -15.24 -25.54
C PHE A 150 2.61 -15.94 -25.81
N VAL A 151 3.17 -16.62 -24.81
CA VAL A 151 4.41 -17.41 -24.86
C VAL A 151 4.06 -18.89 -25.00
#